data_AF-A0A9P8MYG1-F1
#
_entry.id   AF-A0A9P8MYG1-F1
#
_cell.length_a   1.000
_cell.length_b   1.000
_cell.length_c   1.000
_cell.angle_alpha   90.00
_cell.angle_beta   90.00
_cell.angle_gamma   90.00
#
_symmetry.space_group_name_H-M   'P 1'
#
loop_
_entity.id
_entity.type
_entity.pdbx_description
1 polymer ?
#
loop_
_entity_poly.entity_id
_entity_poly.type
_entity_poly.pdbx_seq_one_letter_code
_entity_poly.pdbx_strand_id
1 'polypeptide(L)'
;MEMGLVETIANNFSRRVQQPVKVFHDDWREKYRLCPLPLGVQANDITYGSLCFECDSSEPLPEMNSKDDVVDGKTGHIPRPRNKWILYRQYHAAIIKKEIGLITASEISTMISNMWRQASEAEKAIWQQKAEEEDRLHKEKYPDYKYTTKKSPSKGN
;
A
#
# COMPACT_ATOMS: atom_id res chain seq x y z
N MET A 1 2.84 -21.84 -12.42
CA MET A 1 2.13 -20.55 -12.63
C MET A 1 2.53 -19.48 -11.61
N GLU A 2 3.22 -19.82 -10.52
CA GLU A 2 3.58 -18.90 -9.43
C GLU A 2 4.83 -18.03 -9.70
N MET A 3 5.81 -18.55 -10.45
CA MET A 3 7.09 -17.85 -10.69
C MET A 3 6.96 -16.53 -11.47
N GLY A 4 6.02 -16.40 -12.42
CA GLY A 4 5.89 -15.16 -13.21
C GLY A 4 5.40 -13.95 -12.41
N LEU A 5 4.59 -14.19 -11.37
CA LEU A 5 4.20 -13.13 -10.44
C LEU A 5 5.38 -12.70 -9.56
N VAL A 6 6.16 -13.67 -9.07
CA VAL A 6 7.36 -13.41 -8.25
C VAL A 6 8.40 -12.63 -9.04
N GLU A 7 8.62 -12.98 -10.31
CA GLU A 7 9.51 -12.26 -11.22
C GLU A 7 9.05 -10.81 -11.45
N THR A 8 7.76 -10.59 -11.68
CA THR A 8 7.20 -9.24 -11.83
C THR A 8 7.39 -8.41 -10.56
N ILE A 9 7.18 -9.00 -9.38
CA ILE A 9 7.37 -8.31 -8.09
C ILE A 9 8.86 -8.03 -7.86
N ALA A 10 9.74 -8.98 -8.15
CA ALA A 10 11.20 -8.85 -8.01
C ALA A 10 11.75 -7.72 -8.88
N ASN A 11 11.36 -7.66 -10.15
CA ASN A 11 11.76 -6.61 -11.08
C ASN A 11 11.30 -5.22 -10.63
N ASN A 12 10.04 -5.09 -10.20
CA ASN A 12 9.53 -3.83 -9.66
C ASN A 12 10.23 -3.41 -8.38
N PHE A 13 10.55 -4.38 -7.52
CA PHE A 13 11.29 -4.13 -6.29
C PHE A 13 12.72 -3.68 -6.58
N SER A 14 13.43 -4.35 -7.49
CA SER A 14 14.78 -3.97 -7.96
C SER A 14 14.82 -2.55 -8.51
N ARG A 15 13.85 -2.16 -9.35
CA ARG A 15 13.71 -0.78 -9.86
C ARG A 15 13.51 0.25 -8.74
N ARG A 16 12.70 -0.10 -7.74
CA ARG A 16 12.38 0.81 -6.63
C ARG A 16 13.58 1.02 -5.70
N VAL A 17 14.35 -0.02 -5.43
CA VAL A 17 15.53 0.04 -4.55
C VAL A 17 16.81 0.41 -5.30
N GLN A 18 16.76 0.45 -6.64
CA GLN A 18 17.89 0.72 -7.54
C GLN A 18 19.09 -0.19 -7.26
N GLN A 19 18.83 -1.46 -6.96
CA GLN A 19 19.84 -2.47 -6.67
C GLN A 19 19.43 -3.85 -7.23
N PRO A 20 20.39 -4.73 -7.51
CA PRO A 20 20.11 -6.13 -7.82
C PRO A 20 19.37 -6.81 -6.68
N VAL A 21 18.38 -7.64 -7.01
CA VAL A 21 17.57 -8.39 -6.03
C VAL A 21 17.73 -9.88 -6.29
N LYS A 22 18.08 -10.62 -5.23
CA LYS A 22 18.07 -12.09 -5.23
C LYS A 22 16.74 -12.59 -4.68
N VAL A 23 16.19 -13.60 -5.35
CA VAL A 23 14.94 -14.25 -4.97
C VAL A 23 15.24 -15.64 -4.43
N PHE A 24 14.78 -15.92 -3.22
CA PHE A 24 14.92 -17.22 -2.58
C PHE A 24 13.56 -17.87 -2.35
N HIS A 25 13.48 -19.18 -2.48
CA HIS A 25 12.31 -19.97 -2.11
C HIS A 25 12.55 -20.62 -0.75
N ASP A 26 11.68 -20.28 0.21
CA ASP A 26 11.62 -20.89 1.52
C ASP A 26 10.67 -22.09 1.44
N ASP A 27 11.21 -23.27 1.15
CA ASP A 27 10.45 -24.51 0.99
C ASP A 27 9.66 -24.89 2.26
N TRP A 28 10.14 -24.51 3.44
CA TRP A 28 9.45 -24.79 4.70
C TRP A 28 8.24 -23.87 4.92
N ARG A 29 8.28 -22.64 4.40
CA ARG A 29 7.21 -21.64 4.58
C ARG A 29 6.36 -21.41 3.34
N GLU A 30 6.65 -22.13 2.25
CA GLU A 30 6.01 -22.00 0.94
C GLU A 30 5.97 -20.52 0.48
N LYS A 31 7.09 -19.81 0.62
CA LYS A 31 7.18 -18.35 0.38
C LYS A 31 8.44 -17.96 -0.36
N TYR A 32 8.32 -16.92 -1.19
CA TYR A 32 9.44 -16.27 -1.85
C TYR A 32 9.96 -15.07 -1.03
N ARG A 33 11.28 -14.96 -0.90
CA ARG A 33 11.97 -13.87 -0.22
C ARG A 33 12.75 -13.06 -1.24
N LEU A 34 12.50 -11.75 -1.29
CA LEU A 34 13.18 -10.80 -2.17
C LEU A 34 14.19 -10.01 -1.34
N CYS A 35 15.47 -10.13 -1.67
CA CYS A 35 16.54 -9.51 -0.89
C CYS A 35 17.47 -8.68 -1.80
N PRO A 36 17.54 -7.35 -1.61
CA PRO A 36 18.58 -6.55 -2.20
C PRO A 36 19.83 -6.74 -1.34
N LEU A 37 20.72 -7.62 -1.77
CA LEU A 37 21.92 -7.94 -1.01
C LEU A 37 23.03 -6.97 -1.41
N PRO A 38 23.62 -6.22 -0.44
CA PRO A 38 24.76 -5.37 -0.72
C PRO A 38 25.94 -6.18 -1.24
N LEU A 39 26.78 -5.53 -2.05
CA LEU A 39 27.99 -6.14 -2.60
C LEU A 39 28.88 -6.70 -1.46
N GLY A 40 29.10 -8.01 -1.45
CA GLY A 40 29.91 -8.72 -0.45
C GLY A 40 29.14 -9.50 0.61
N VAL A 41 27.79 -9.42 0.66
CA VAL A 41 26.98 -10.26 1.56
C VAL A 41 26.63 -11.57 0.87
N GLN A 42 27.13 -12.68 1.42
CA GLN A 42 26.78 -14.02 0.97
C GLN A 42 25.49 -14.47 1.65
N ALA A 43 24.46 -14.77 0.85
CA ALA A 43 23.26 -15.41 1.37
C ALA A 43 23.57 -16.88 1.64
N ASN A 44 23.18 -17.36 2.82
CA ASN A 44 23.28 -18.76 3.22
C ASN A 44 21.91 -19.44 3.07
N ASP A 45 21.91 -20.64 2.48
CA ASP A 45 20.70 -21.41 2.19
C ASP A 45 19.84 -21.69 3.43
N ILE A 46 20.47 -21.75 4.62
CA ILE A 46 19.79 -21.96 5.91
C ILE A 46 18.93 -20.75 6.33
N THR A 47 19.34 -19.53 5.96
CA THR A 47 18.63 -18.30 6.41
C THR A 47 17.59 -17.84 5.40
N TYR A 48 17.86 -18.04 4.11
CA TYR A 48 17.04 -17.49 3.03
C TYR A 48 16.30 -18.55 2.21
N GLY A 49 16.69 -19.82 2.28
CA GLY A 49 16.17 -20.89 1.44
C GLY A 49 16.94 -21.03 0.13
N SER A 50 16.39 -21.82 -0.80
CA SER A 50 17.01 -22.13 -2.08
C SER A 50 17.00 -20.91 -3.00
N LEU A 51 18.16 -20.49 -3.52
CA LEU A 51 18.23 -19.39 -4.49
C LEU A 51 17.49 -19.78 -5.79
N CYS A 52 16.52 -18.96 -6.20
CA CYS A 52 15.81 -19.15 -7.46
C CYS A 52 16.50 -18.42 -8.62
N PHE A 53 16.60 -17.09 -8.51
CA PHE A 53 17.17 -16.25 -9.56
C PHE A 53 17.60 -14.88 -9.01
N GLU A 54 18.44 -14.21 -9.77
CA GLU A 54 18.85 -12.83 -9.57
C GLU A 54 18.24 -11.96 -10.67
N CYS A 55 17.67 -10.82 -10.30
CA CYS A 55 17.19 -9.83 -11.26
C CYS A 55 17.87 -8.48 -11.02
N ASP A 56 18.38 -7.91 -12.10
CA ASP A 56 18.94 -6.56 -12.12
C ASP A 56 18.11 -5.70 -13.07
N SER A 57 17.10 -5.06 -12.49
CA SER A 57 16.35 -3.99 -13.15
C SER A 57 16.63 -2.67 -12.43
N SER A 58 17.86 -2.47 -11.94
CA SER A 58 18.24 -1.23 -11.24
C SER A 58 18.16 0.01 -12.14
N GLU A 59 18.28 -0.18 -13.45
CA GLU A 59 18.13 0.87 -14.45
C GLU A 59 16.68 1.41 -14.51
N PRO A 60 16.47 2.72 -14.29
CA PRO A 60 15.17 3.35 -14.48
C PRO A 60 14.78 3.29 -15.96
N LEU A 61 13.51 3.00 -16.24
CA LEU A 61 12.97 3.11 -17.61
C LEU A 61 13.12 4.57 -18.10
N PRO A 62 13.39 4.80 -19.40
CA PRO A 62 13.42 6.15 -19.95
C PRO A 62 12.07 6.84 -19.73
N GLU A 63 12.11 8.00 -19.10
CA GLU A 63 10.93 8.81 -18.78
C GLU A 63 10.27 9.31 -20.08
N MET A 64 9.08 8.79 -20.40
CA MET A 64 8.18 9.46 -21.34
C MET A 64 7.54 10.65 -20.62
N ASN A 65 7.93 11.83 -21.09
CA ASN A 65 7.52 13.13 -20.59
C ASN A 65 6.05 13.41 -20.92
N SER A 66 5.18 13.33 -19.92
CA SER A 66 3.86 13.97 -19.98
C SER A 66 3.61 14.64 -18.64
N LYS A 67 3.84 15.96 -18.64
CA LYS A 67 3.29 16.92 -17.68
C LYS A 67 1.77 16.75 -17.68
N ASP A 68 1.20 16.34 -16.56
CA ASP A 68 -0.17 16.67 -16.17
C ASP A 68 -0.32 16.43 -14.66
N ASP A 69 -1.26 17.18 -14.11
CA ASP A 69 -1.48 17.58 -12.73
C ASP A 69 -1.41 16.51 -11.63
N VAL A 70 -1.16 17.02 -10.42
CA VAL A 70 -1.18 16.31 -9.14
C VAL A 70 -2.54 15.65 -8.91
N VAL A 71 -2.70 14.43 -9.41
CA VAL A 71 -3.64 13.43 -8.92
C VAL A 71 -2.80 12.27 -8.42
N ASP A 72 -2.85 12.05 -7.10
CA ASP A 72 -2.28 10.91 -6.42
C ASP A 72 -2.87 9.61 -7.03
N GLY A 73 -2.21 9.07 -8.05
CA GLY A 73 -2.73 7.95 -8.83
C GLY A 73 -1.92 7.66 -10.09
N LYS A 74 -0.95 6.75 -10.02
CA LYS A 74 -0.22 6.21 -11.20
C LYS A 74 -1.09 5.34 -12.14
N THR A 75 -2.40 5.45 -12.03
CA THR A 75 -3.42 4.80 -12.88
C THR A 75 -4.63 5.71 -12.79
N GLY A 76 -5.31 6.09 -13.87
CA GLY A 76 -6.52 6.95 -13.91
C GLY A 76 -7.75 6.41 -13.16
N HIS A 77 -7.54 5.82 -11.99
CA HIS A 77 -8.50 5.24 -11.08
C HIS A 77 -8.97 6.32 -10.12
N ILE A 78 -10.26 6.64 -10.18
CA ILE A 78 -10.91 7.54 -9.25
C ILE A 78 -11.00 6.86 -7.88
N PRO A 79 -10.37 7.40 -6.82
CA PRO A 79 -10.45 6.83 -5.49
C PRO A 79 -11.86 6.97 -4.90
N ARG A 80 -12.24 6.09 -3.98
CA ARG A 80 -13.54 6.16 -3.32
C ARG A 80 -13.65 7.44 -2.47
N PRO A 81 -14.86 8.02 -2.32
CA PRO A 81 -15.07 9.08 -1.33
C PRO A 81 -14.74 8.58 0.08
N ARG A 82 -14.16 9.45 0.89
CA ARG A 82 -13.74 9.13 2.26
C ARG A 82 -14.96 9.12 3.17
N ASN A 83 -15.14 8.03 3.91
CA ASN A 83 -16.18 7.96 4.93
C ASN A 83 -15.75 8.68 6.23
N LYS A 84 -16.68 8.81 7.19
CA LYS A 84 -16.45 9.51 8.46
C LYS A 84 -15.26 8.98 9.26
N TRP A 85 -15.07 7.66 9.29
CA TRP A 85 -13.94 7.06 9.99
C TRP A 85 -12.64 7.44 9.29
N ILE A 86 -12.59 7.37 7.95
CA ILE A 86 -11.37 7.66 7.18
C ILE A 86 -10.94 9.11 7.39
N LEU A 87 -11.90 10.04 7.40
CA LEU A 87 -11.65 11.45 7.71
C LEU A 87 -11.15 11.64 9.15
N TYR A 88 -11.83 11.02 10.11
CA TYR A 88 -11.45 11.06 11.53
C TYR A 88 -10.01 10.57 11.73
N ARG A 89 -9.70 9.39 11.19
CA ARG A 89 -8.39 8.77 11.34
C ARG A 89 -7.31 9.56 10.62
N GLN A 90 -7.59 10.12 9.44
CA GLN A 90 -6.61 10.96 8.75
C GLN A 90 -6.21 12.16 9.61
N TYR A 91 -7.19 12.81 10.24
CA TYR A 91 -6.96 13.95 11.13
C TYR A 91 -6.15 13.54 12.38
N HIS A 92 -6.61 12.54 13.13
CA HIS A 92 -5.93 12.13 14.37
C HIS A 92 -4.58 11.45 14.12
N ALA A 93 -4.41 10.72 13.01
CA ALA A 93 -3.13 10.11 12.68
C ALA A 93 -2.04 11.15 12.43
N ALA A 94 -2.39 12.31 11.85
CA ALA A 94 -1.44 13.40 11.66
C ALA A 94 -0.96 13.99 13.01
N ILE A 95 -1.87 14.12 13.98
CA ILE A 95 -1.57 14.59 15.33
C ILE A 95 -0.67 13.58 16.06
N ILE A 96 -1.07 12.31 16.10
CA ILE A 96 -0.33 11.24 16.79
C ILE A 96 1.08 11.08 16.22
N LYS A 97 1.23 11.13 14.89
CA LYS A 97 2.55 11.06 14.24
C LYS A 97 3.45 12.24 14.62
N LYS A 98 2.86 13.42 14.80
CA LYS A 98 3.60 14.62 15.22
C LYS A 98 4.08 14.51 16.67
N GLU A 99 3.30 13.87 17.54
CA GLU A 99 3.61 13.71 18.96
C GLU A 99 4.57 12.55 19.26
N ILE A 100 4.31 11.37 18.69
CA ILE A 100 5.01 10.12 19.02
C ILE A 100 6.13 9.78 18.02
N GLY A 101 6.08 10.32 16.80
CA GLY A 101 7.08 10.04 15.78
C GLY A 101 6.98 8.63 15.19
N LEU A 102 7.95 7.75 15.50
CA LEU A 102 8.13 6.40 14.93
C LEU A 102 7.05 5.41 15.41
N ILE A 103 5.81 5.63 15.00
CA ILE A 103 4.67 4.76 15.29
C ILE A 103 4.18 4.06 14.01
N THR A 104 3.85 2.78 14.12
CA THR A 104 3.36 2.02 12.97
C THR A 104 1.91 2.38 12.63
N ALA A 105 1.53 2.16 11.37
CA ALA A 105 0.14 2.38 10.94
C ALA A 105 -0.86 1.46 11.67
N SER A 106 -0.42 0.28 12.11
CA SER A 106 -1.23 -0.65 12.91
C SER A 106 -1.56 -0.04 14.27
N GLU A 107 -0.53 0.43 14.99
CA GLU A 107 -0.68 1.04 16.32
C GLU A 107 -1.55 2.30 16.28
N ILE A 108 -1.33 3.17 15.28
CA ILE A 108 -2.17 4.36 15.05
C ILE A 108 -3.65 3.94 14.90
N SER A 109 -3.91 2.89 14.10
CA SER A 109 -5.28 2.48 13.80
C SER A 109 -5.97 1.91 15.04
N THR A 110 -5.24 1.15 15.86
CA THR A 110 -5.74 0.63 17.14
C THR A 110 -6.08 1.76 18.10
N MET A 111 -5.18 2.74 18.27
CA MET A 111 -5.40 3.89 19.15
C MET A 111 -6.61 4.71 18.71
N ILE A 112 -6.68 5.07 17.43
CA ILE A 112 -7.78 5.87 16.87
C ILE A 112 -9.10 5.12 16.93
N SER A 113 -9.11 3.80 16.76
CA SER A 113 -10.34 3.00 16.89
C SER A 113 -10.91 3.07 18.31
N ASN A 114 -10.04 3.08 19.33
CA ASN A 114 -10.46 3.26 20.72
C ASN A 114 -10.97 4.69 20.97
N MET A 115 -10.26 5.70 20.46
CA MET A 115 -10.71 7.10 20.52
C MET A 115 -12.08 7.29 19.87
N TRP A 116 -12.30 6.73 18.68
CA TRP A 116 -13.57 6.81 17.97
C TRP A 116 -14.72 6.15 18.73
N ARG A 117 -14.47 5.01 19.41
CA ARG A 117 -15.50 4.38 20.25
C ARG A 117 -15.92 5.28 21.40
N GLN A 118 -14.96 5.95 22.03
CA GLN A 118 -15.16 6.86 23.17
C GLN A 118 -15.62 8.26 22.76
N ALA A 119 -15.46 8.64 21.50
CA ALA A 119 -15.88 9.94 20.98
C ALA A 119 -17.38 10.17 21.18
N SER A 120 -17.72 11.41 21.50
CA SER A 120 -19.10 11.84 21.71
C SER A 120 -19.93 11.73 20.42
N GLU A 121 -21.25 11.64 20.57
CA GLU A 121 -22.15 11.65 19.41
C GLU A 121 -22.05 12.95 18.60
N ALA A 122 -21.85 14.08 19.28
CA ALA A 122 -21.64 15.37 18.63
C ALA A 122 -20.37 15.38 17.75
N GLU A 123 -19.27 14.82 18.27
CA GLU A 123 -18.04 14.69 17.47
C GLU A 123 -18.24 13.76 16.28
N LYS A 124 -18.86 12.60 16.50
CA LYS A 124 -19.20 11.66 15.42
C LYS A 124 -20.10 12.30 14.36
N ALA A 125 -21.03 13.17 14.76
CA ALA A 125 -21.92 13.90 13.86
C ALA A 125 -21.15 14.89 12.95
N ILE A 126 -20.15 15.59 13.48
CA ILE A 126 -19.28 16.47 12.67
C ILE A 126 -18.59 15.67 11.56
N TRP A 127 -18.05 14.50 11.89
CA TRP A 127 -17.36 13.65 10.91
C TRP A 127 -18.33 12.96 9.93
N GLN A 128 -19.56 12.69 10.37
CA GLN A 128 -20.65 12.22 9.51
C GLN A 128 -21.01 13.29 8.47
N GLN A 129 -21.24 14.53 8.89
CA GLN A 129 -21.55 15.65 7.99
C GLN A 129 -20.42 15.89 6.98
N LYS A 130 -19.15 15.82 7.42
CA LYS A 130 -18.00 15.94 6.50
C LYS A 130 -17.94 14.81 5.47
N ALA A 131 -18.32 13.59 5.85
CA ALA A 131 -18.36 12.45 4.94
C ALA A 131 -19.49 12.57 3.91
N GLU A 132 -20.64 13.12 4.32
CA GLU A 132 -21.76 13.42 3.42
C GLU A 132 -21.37 14.48 2.39
N GLU A 133 -20.67 15.52 2.82
CA GLU A 133 -20.18 16.56 1.92
C GLU A 133 -19.13 16.01 0.94
N GLU A 134 -18.21 15.17 1.40
CA GLU A 134 -17.25 14.49 0.52
C GLU A 134 -17.96 13.60 -0.52
N ASP A 135 -18.98 12.84 -0.10
CA ASP A 135 -19.78 12.02 -1.01
C ASP A 135 -20.55 12.87 -2.04
N ARG A 136 -21.12 14.01 -1.60
CA ARG A 136 -21.80 14.98 -2.47
C ARG A 136 -20.86 15.56 -3.51
N LEU A 137 -19.71 16.09 -3.08
CA LEU A 137 -18.69 16.65 -3.97
C LEU A 137 -18.12 15.60 -4.93
N HIS A 138 -17.91 14.37 -4.45
CA HIS A 138 -17.45 13.29 -5.29
C HIS A 138 -18.46 12.92 -6.38
N LYS A 139 -19.75 12.87 -6.06
CA LYS A 139 -20.82 12.61 -7.03
C LYS A 139 -20.96 13.73 -8.06
N GLU A 140 -20.80 14.99 -7.63
CA GLU A 140 -20.83 16.15 -8.53
C GLU A 140 -19.62 16.16 -9.47
N LYS A 141 -18.43 15.83 -8.95
CA LYS A 141 -17.19 15.78 -9.72
C LYS A 141 -17.11 14.57 -10.65
N TYR A 142 -17.67 13.44 -10.24
CA TYR A 142 -17.63 12.18 -10.98
C TYR A 142 -19.03 11.55 -11.09
N PRO A 143 -19.91 12.10 -11.95
CA PRO A 143 -21.29 11.62 -12.09
C PRO A 143 -21.37 10.17 -12.57
N ASP A 144 -20.40 9.73 -13.37
CA ASP A 144 -20.32 8.35 -13.90
C ASP A 144 -19.58 7.37 -12.98
N TYR A 145 -19.16 7.81 -11.78
CA TYR A 145 -18.40 6.95 -10.88
C TYR A 145 -19.26 5.80 -10.35
N LYS A 146 -18.75 4.57 -10.54
CA LYS A 146 -19.35 3.36 -9.99
C LYS A 146 -18.32 2.53 -9.24
N TYR A 147 -18.61 2.23 -7.98
CA TYR A 147 -17.76 1.35 -7.19
C TYR A 147 -17.82 -0.08 -7.73
N THR A 148 -16.66 -0.61 -8.11
CA THR A 148 -16.51 -2.01 -8.55
C THR A 148 -15.49 -2.71 -7.66
N THR A 149 -15.88 -3.84 -7.10
CA THR A 149 -14.94 -4.71 -6.38
C THR A 149 -14.27 -5.62 -7.41
N LYS A 150 -12.94 -5.66 -7.41
CA LYS A 150 -12.22 -6.70 -8.14
C LYS A 150 -12.44 -8.01 -7.37
N LYS A 151 -13.16 -8.96 -7.95
CA LYS A 151 -13.27 -10.32 -7.40
C LYS A 151 -11.88 -10.97 -7.48
N SER A 152 -11.17 -11.03 -6.36
CA SER A 152 -10.04 -11.95 -6.25
C SER A 152 -10.60 -13.38 -6.33
N PRO A 153 -9.92 -14.32 -7.04
CA PRO A 153 -10.36 -15.70 -7.07
C PRO A 153 -10.39 -16.22 -5.64
N SER A 154 -11.57 -16.58 -5.16
CA SER A 154 -11.73 -17.29 -3.89
C SER A 154 -10.96 -18.60 -4.00
N LYS A 155 -9.90 -18.78 -3.21
CA LYS A 155 -9.35 -20.12 -2.94
C LYS A 155 -10.45 -20.88 -2.19
N GLY A 156 -11.29 -21.59 -2.95
CA GLY A 156 -12.17 -22.60 -2.40
C GLY A 156 -11.31 -23.71 -1.83
N ASN A 157 -11.59 -24.06 -0.58
CA ASN A 157 -10.99 -25.19 0.12
C ASN A 157 -11.65 -26.50 -0.31
#